data_AF-A0A5D3K5N2-F1
#
_entry.id   AF-A0A5D3K5N2-F1
#
_cell.length_a   1.000
_cell.length_b   1.000
_cell.length_c   1.000
_cell.angle_alpha   90.00
_cell.angle_beta   90.00
_cell.angle_gamma   90.00
#
_symmetry.space_group_name_H-M   'P 1'
#
loop_
_entity.id
_entity.type
_entity.pdbx_description
1 polymer ?
#
loop_
_entity_poly.entity_id
_entity_poly.type
_entity_poly.pdbx_seq_one_letter_code
_entity_poly.pdbx_strand_id
1 'polypeptide(L)'
;MLSSFPQPGGDMDDRSAKFRAFYAQLICAAAKATDPRLEQAFRTVRREPFAGPGPWSISFGGHPYVVTPDDDPAFLYQNALLALDPARGVNIGMPGAHAYWLTGTGVREGETVLQIGAGTGYYTAILAELAGPNGRVYAYEIDERLAALARENLKGIATVELRERSGIASDLPDVDVIYVCAGAAQPATEWLAVLRPGGRLVFPLAPEGMLGGMLMITRPEQGVAWPAKFLSRAQFIGCAGLQDADAGKRLAQAFAKGWESVQSLRRGDVPDETCWFAGDGWWLSTAPASAPAVSIPAHGDITQA
;
A
#
# COMPACT_ATOMS: atom_id res chain seq x y z
N MET A 1 -30.95 -22.78 -41.74
CA MET A 1 -30.39 -21.65 -41.00
C MET A 1 -30.26 -22.06 -39.56
N LEU A 2 -29.05 -22.41 -39.12
CA LEU A 2 -28.76 -22.71 -37.72
C LEU A 2 -28.33 -21.39 -37.07
N SER A 3 -29.16 -20.92 -36.14
CA SER A 3 -28.91 -19.77 -35.28
C SER A 3 -27.76 -20.09 -34.31
N SER A 4 -26.67 -19.33 -34.38
CA SER A 4 -25.62 -19.37 -33.35
C SER A 4 -26.16 -18.71 -32.08
N PHE A 5 -26.22 -19.46 -30.98
CA PHE A 5 -26.41 -18.86 -29.66
C PHE A 5 -25.13 -18.13 -29.24
N PRO A 6 -25.22 -16.95 -28.58
CA PRO A 6 -24.06 -16.29 -28.02
C PRO A 6 -23.45 -17.18 -26.93
N GLN A 7 -22.12 -17.32 -26.92
CA GLN A 7 -21.41 -18.00 -25.85
C GLN A 7 -21.57 -17.17 -24.56
N PRO A 8 -22.15 -17.72 -23.47
CA PRO A 8 -22.51 -16.95 -22.27
C PRO A 8 -21.31 -16.37 -21.48
N GLY A 9 -20.07 -16.70 -21.83
CA GLY A 9 -18.86 -16.19 -21.17
C GLY A 9 -18.20 -14.97 -21.82
N GLY A 10 -18.44 -14.71 -23.12
CA GLY A 10 -17.70 -13.66 -23.86
C GLY A 10 -18.14 -12.23 -23.52
N ASP A 11 -19.44 -12.03 -23.29
CA ASP A 11 -20.04 -10.71 -23.04
C ASP A 11 -19.68 -10.19 -21.63
N MET A 12 -19.59 -11.07 -20.64
CA MET A 12 -19.27 -10.70 -19.26
C MET A 12 -17.79 -10.39 -19.05
N ASP A 13 -16.89 -11.14 -19.69
CA ASP A 13 -15.45 -10.84 -19.65
C ASP A 13 -15.12 -9.51 -20.38
N ASP A 14 -15.81 -9.20 -21.48
CA ASP A 14 -15.68 -7.91 -22.17
C ASP A 14 -16.21 -6.75 -21.31
N ARG A 15 -17.35 -6.95 -20.63
CA ARG A 15 -17.92 -5.97 -19.71
C ARG A 15 -17.02 -5.70 -18.50
N SER A 16 -16.48 -6.74 -17.86
CA SER A 16 -15.51 -6.61 -16.76
C SER A 16 -14.27 -5.85 -17.22
N ALA A 17 -13.72 -6.19 -18.39
CA ALA A 17 -12.54 -5.50 -18.94
C ALA A 17 -12.80 -4.01 -19.17
N LYS A 18 -13.98 -3.64 -19.69
CA LYS A 18 -14.40 -2.25 -19.87
C LYS A 18 -14.47 -1.49 -18.55
N PHE A 19 -15.10 -2.07 -17.52
CA PHE A 19 -15.17 -1.44 -16.20
C PHE A 19 -13.79 -1.28 -15.57
N ARG A 20 -12.96 -2.32 -15.62
CA ARG A 20 -11.57 -2.27 -15.12
C ARG A 20 -10.75 -1.19 -15.81
N ALA A 21 -10.86 -1.08 -17.13
CA ALA A 21 -10.13 -0.08 -17.89
C ALA A 21 -10.49 1.36 -17.50
N PHE A 22 -11.79 1.66 -17.40
CA PHE A 22 -12.25 2.99 -16.99
C PHE A 22 -11.91 3.29 -15.52
N TYR A 23 -12.09 2.29 -14.64
CA TYR A 23 -11.71 2.38 -13.24
C TYR A 23 -10.22 2.72 -13.06
N ALA A 24 -9.33 2.02 -13.78
CA ALA A 24 -7.90 2.25 -13.72
C ALA A 24 -7.53 3.69 -14.13
N GLN A 25 -8.13 4.19 -15.21
CA GLN A 25 -7.98 5.58 -15.65
C GLN A 25 -8.42 6.56 -14.58
N LEU A 26 -9.62 6.36 -14.02
CA LEU A 26 -10.21 7.29 -13.05
C LEU A 26 -9.38 7.36 -11.77
N ILE A 27 -8.98 6.22 -11.20
CA ILE A 27 -8.21 6.20 -9.95
C ILE A 27 -6.79 6.72 -10.15
N CYS A 28 -6.15 6.46 -11.30
CA CYS A 28 -4.81 6.96 -11.59
C CYS A 28 -4.81 8.47 -11.88
N ALA A 29 -5.84 8.97 -12.57
CA ALA A 29 -6.03 10.41 -12.76
C ALA A 29 -6.25 11.13 -11.42
N ALA A 30 -7.10 10.58 -10.55
CA ALA A 30 -7.33 11.12 -9.20
C ALA A 30 -6.04 11.10 -8.35
N ALA A 31 -5.24 10.04 -8.47
CA ALA A 31 -3.93 9.92 -7.84
C ALA A 31 -2.86 10.82 -8.46
N LYS A 32 -3.14 11.52 -9.56
CA LYS A 32 -2.15 12.27 -10.37
C LYS A 32 -0.94 11.40 -10.73
N ALA A 33 -1.17 10.12 -11.00
CA ALA A 33 -0.12 9.19 -11.38
C ALA A 33 0.55 9.65 -12.67
N THR A 34 1.87 9.77 -12.66
CA THR A 34 2.66 10.20 -13.83
C THR A 34 3.26 9.03 -14.60
N ASP A 35 3.38 7.87 -13.97
CA ASP A 35 3.89 6.64 -14.61
C ASP A 35 2.72 5.89 -15.27
N PRO A 36 2.68 5.78 -16.62
CA PRO A 36 1.62 5.08 -17.32
C PRO A 36 1.58 3.57 -17.00
N ARG A 37 2.69 2.99 -16.50
CA ARG A 37 2.73 1.58 -16.09
C ARG A 37 1.78 1.30 -14.92
N LEU A 38 1.49 2.30 -14.08
CA LEU A 38 0.56 2.12 -12.96
C LEU A 38 -0.89 1.93 -13.46
N GLU A 39 -1.34 2.77 -14.39
CA GLU A 39 -2.65 2.56 -15.03
C GLU A 39 -2.68 1.19 -15.69
N GLN A 40 -1.64 0.84 -16.46
CA GLN A 40 -1.56 -0.45 -17.14
C GLN A 40 -1.62 -1.64 -16.16
N ALA A 41 -0.98 -1.56 -15.00
CA ALA A 41 -1.06 -2.59 -13.97
C ALA A 41 -2.50 -2.76 -13.47
N PHE A 42 -3.20 -1.67 -13.12
CA PHE A 42 -4.62 -1.74 -12.70
C PHE A 42 -5.56 -2.22 -13.82
N ARG A 43 -5.24 -1.94 -15.09
CA ARG A 43 -5.97 -2.47 -16.26
C ARG A 43 -5.76 -3.97 -16.46
N THR A 44 -4.58 -4.47 -16.14
CA THR A 44 -4.17 -5.85 -16.37
C THR A 44 -4.64 -6.76 -15.26
N VAL A 45 -4.45 -6.37 -14.00
CA VAL A 45 -4.79 -7.19 -12.84
C VAL A 45 -6.30 -7.15 -12.58
N ARG A 46 -6.94 -8.28 -12.89
CA ARG A 46 -8.34 -8.58 -12.55
C ARG A 46 -8.54 -8.52 -11.04
N ARG A 47 -9.50 -7.74 -10.56
CA ARG A 47 -9.78 -7.61 -9.10
C ARG A 47 -10.67 -8.73 -8.58
N GLU A 48 -11.41 -9.42 -9.47
CA GLU A 48 -12.42 -10.44 -9.14
C GLU A 48 -11.85 -11.61 -8.32
N PRO A 49 -10.72 -12.25 -8.71
CA PRO A 49 -10.18 -13.39 -7.95
C PRO A 49 -9.81 -13.00 -6.52
N PHE A 50 -9.35 -11.75 -6.34
CA PHE A 50 -8.90 -11.22 -5.06
C PHE A 50 -10.05 -10.78 -4.16
N ALA A 51 -11.20 -10.43 -4.74
CA ALA A 51 -12.43 -10.09 -4.01
C ALA A 51 -13.23 -11.32 -3.57
N GLY A 52 -13.07 -12.44 -4.28
CA GLY A 52 -13.92 -13.62 -4.09
C GLY A 52 -15.33 -13.43 -4.66
N PRO A 53 -16.22 -14.41 -4.47
CA PRO A 53 -17.58 -14.33 -4.99
C PRO A 53 -18.39 -13.23 -4.30
N GLY A 54 -19.23 -12.53 -5.07
CA GLY A 54 -20.20 -11.59 -4.53
C GLY A 54 -21.44 -12.30 -3.95
N PRO A 55 -22.39 -11.54 -3.37
CA PRO A 55 -22.35 -10.09 -3.20
C PRO A 55 -21.26 -9.65 -2.21
N TRP A 56 -20.69 -8.46 -2.44
CA TRP A 56 -19.58 -7.93 -1.64
C TRP A 56 -20.06 -6.90 -0.62
N SER A 57 -19.34 -6.79 0.50
CA SER A 57 -19.52 -5.69 1.45
C SER A 57 -18.56 -4.56 1.11
N ILE A 58 -19.09 -3.40 0.72
CA ILE A 58 -18.32 -2.23 0.29
C ILE A 58 -18.57 -1.01 1.18
N SER A 59 -17.57 -0.14 1.35
CA SER A 59 -17.72 1.13 2.08
C SER A 59 -16.85 2.24 1.53
N PHE A 60 -17.27 3.48 1.77
CA PHE A 60 -16.40 4.66 1.65
C PHE A 60 -15.86 4.93 3.05
N GLY A 61 -14.54 4.98 3.23
CA GLY A 61 -13.90 4.93 4.56
C GLY A 61 -14.56 5.82 5.63
N GLY A 62 -14.71 5.29 6.84
CA GLY A 62 -15.44 5.95 7.93
C GLY A 62 -16.97 5.75 7.90
N HIS A 63 -17.52 5.18 6.83
CA HIS A 63 -18.94 4.85 6.71
C HIS A 63 -19.20 3.34 6.88
N PRO A 64 -20.43 2.95 7.27
CA PRO A 64 -20.82 1.54 7.36
C PRO A 64 -20.68 0.80 6.03
N TYR A 65 -20.47 -0.52 6.10
CA TYR A 65 -20.52 -1.39 4.94
C TYR A 65 -21.94 -1.53 4.41
N VAL A 66 -22.06 -1.54 3.08
CA VAL A 66 -23.27 -1.86 2.33
C VAL A 66 -23.01 -3.09 1.48
N VAL A 67 -23.96 -4.02 1.46
CA VAL A 67 -23.87 -5.25 0.65
C VAL A 67 -24.35 -4.93 -0.77
N THR A 68 -23.58 -5.33 -1.78
CA THR A 68 -23.97 -5.16 -3.18
C THR A 68 -25.20 -6.03 -3.49
N PRO A 69 -26.07 -5.61 -4.44
CA PRO A 69 -27.23 -6.41 -4.82
C PRO A 69 -26.89 -7.81 -5.33
N ASP A 70 -25.76 -7.94 -6.02
CA ASP A 70 -25.28 -9.16 -6.67
C ASP A 70 -23.74 -9.08 -6.87
N ASP A 71 -23.21 -9.95 -7.75
CA ASP A 71 -21.80 -10.04 -8.14
C ASP A 71 -21.48 -9.31 -9.47
N ASP A 72 -22.28 -8.31 -9.86
CA ASP A 72 -21.99 -7.51 -11.06
C ASP A 72 -20.64 -6.78 -10.91
N PRO A 73 -19.68 -6.95 -11.84
CA PRO A 73 -18.36 -6.34 -11.74
C PRO A 73 -18.39 -4.81 -11.69
N ALA A 74 -19.49 -4.16 -12.09
CA ALA A 74 -19.69 -2.71 -11.90
C ALA A 74 -19.55 -2.28 -10.43
N PHE A 75 -19.90 -3.15 -9.47
CA PHE A 75 -19.73 -2.86 -8.05
C PHE A 75 -18.30 -3.01 -7.56
N LEU A 76 -17.54 -3.91 -8.19
CA LEU A 76 -16.15 -4.18 -7.83
C LEU A 76 -15.18 -3.09 -8.32
N TYR A 77 -15.45 -2.55 -9.52
CA TYR A 77 -14.60 -1.53 -10.16
C TYR A 77 -15.01 -0.12 -9.77
N GLN A 78 -15.10 0.12 -8.46
CA GLN A 78 -15.34 1.42 -7.85
C GLN A 78 -14.18 1.81 -6.95
N ASN A 79 -14.02 3.12 -6.69
CA ASN A 79 -13.07 3.60 -5.69
C ASN A 79 -13.66 3.46 -4.27
N ALA A 80 -13.88 2.23 -3.83
CA ALA A 80 -14.45 1.88 -2.52
C ALA A 80 -13.60 0.82 -1.81
N LEU A 81 -13.70 0.78 -0.49
CA LEU A 81 -13.20 -0.35 0.31
C LEU A 81 -14.06 -1.57 0.01
N LEU A 82 -13.43 -2.74 -0.12
CA LEU A 82 -14.11 -4.02 -0.20
C LEU A 82 -13.63 -4.89 0.96
N ALA A 83 -14.55 -5.32 1.81
CA ALA A 83 -14.23 -6.12 2.98
C ALA A 83 -13.83 -7.55 2.62
N LEU A 84 -12.72 -8.01 3.19
CA LEU A 84 -12.30 -9.42 3.23
C LEU A 84 -12.75 -10.10 4.53
N ASP A 85 -12.91 -9.31 5.58
CA ASP A 85 -13.42 -9.69 6.89
C ASP A 85 -14.02 -8.45 7.57
N PRO A 86 -15.33 -8.18 7.38
CA PRO A 86 -15.97 -6.99 7.93
C PRO A 86 -15.88 -6.93 9.47
N ALA A 87 -15.94 -8.09 10.14
CA ALA A 87 -15.92 -8.18 11.59
C ALA A 87 -14.55 -7.76 12.16
N ARG A 88 -13.47 -8.05 11.43
CA ARG A 88 -12.09 -7.64 11.79
C ARG A 88 -11.65 -6.34 11.10
N GLY A 89 -12.51 -5.72 10.30
CA GLY A 89 -12.18 -4.52 9.52
C GLY A 89 -11.17 -4.74 8.39
N VAL A 90 -10.88 -5.99 8.03
CA VAL A 90 -9.90 -6.31 6.98
C VAL A 90 -10.55 -6.12 5.61
N ASN A 91 -9.84 -5.43 4.71
CA ASN A 91 -10.33 -5.04 3.40
C ASN A 91 -9.19 -4.98 2.37
N ILE A 92 -9.52 -4.92 1.08
CA ILE A 92 -8.55 -4.81 -0.04
C ILE A 92 -8.02 -3.37 -0.19
N GLY A 93 -8.35 -2.44 0.71
CA GLY A 93 -7.94 -1.04 0.62
C GLY A 93 -8.64 -0.26 -0.50
N MET A 94 -8.56 1.06 -0.39
CA MET A 94 -9.21 1.99 -1.33
C MET A 94 -8.31 2.20 -2.55
N PRO A 95 -8.77 1.85 -3.77
CA PRO A 95 -7.91 1.83 -4.95
C PRO A 95 -7.19 3.13 -5.28
N GLY A 96 -7.89 4.26 -5.22
CA GLY A 96 -7.32 5.58 -5.50
C GLY A 96 -6.23 5.96 -4.49
N ALA A 97 -6.41 5.58 -3.22
CA ALA A 97 -5.38 5.78 -2.20
C ALA A 97 -4.14 4.93 -2.48
N HIS A 98 -4.33 3.64 -2.84
CA HIS A 98 -3.23 2.77 -3.23
C HIS A 98 -2.55 3.23 -4.52
N ALA A 99 -3.28 3.70 -5.53
CA ALA A 99 -2.69 4.29 -6.73
C ALA A 99 -1.79 5.49 -6.40
N TYR A 100 -2.24 6.36 -5.48
CA TYR A 100 -1.45 7.48 -4.99
C TYR A 100 -0.18 7.03 -4.25
N TRP A 101 -0.29 6.08 -3.33
CA TRP A 101 0.86 5.57 -2.58
C TRP A 101 1.85 4.78 -3.44
N LEU A 102 1.35 3.97 -4.37
CA LEU A 102 2.17 3.24 -5.35
C LEU A 102 2.93 4.20 -6.26
N THR A 103 2.31 5.31 -6.69
CA THR A 103 3.04 6.40 -7.38
C THR A 103 4.20 6.92 -6.51
N GLY A 104 3.97 7.09 -5.21
CA GLY A 104 5.01 7.50 -4.25
C GLY A 104 6.15 6.50 -4.09
N THR A 105 5.89 5.19 -4.18
CA THR A 105 6.96 4.16 -4.12
C THR A 105 7.96 4.29 -5.28
N GLY A 106 7.47 4.70 -6.45
CA GLY A 106 8.26 4.77 -7.68
C GLY A 106 8.91 3.44 -8.07
N VAL A 107 8.22 2.29 -7.85
CA VAL A 107 8.71 0.94 -8.24
C VAL A 107 9.14 0.95 -9.71
N ARG A 108 10.35 0.46 -9.98
CA ARG A 108 10.95 0.38 -11.32
C ARG A 108 11.02 -1.06 -11.78
N GLU A 109 11.07 -1.24 -13.10
CA GLU A 109 11.29 -2.55 -13.69
C GLU A 109 12.63 -3.15 -13.20
N GLY A 110 12.63 -4.44 -12.87
CA GLY A 110 13.79 -5.17 -12.34
C GLY A 110 13.99 -5.04 -10.82
N GLU A 111 13.22 -4.18 -10.13
CA GLU A 111 13.37 -4.03 -8.68
C GLU A 111 12.82 -5.23 -7.89
N THR A 112 13.44 -5.46 -6.74
CA THR A 112 12.96 -6.39 -5.71
C THR A 112 12.08 -5.63 -4.73
N VAL A 113 10.83 -6.05 -4.58
CA VAL A 113 9.83 -5.45 -3.71
C VAL A 113 9.48 -6.40 -2.57
N LEU A 114 9.35 -5.87 -1.36
CA LEU A 114 8.79 -6.54 -0.19
C LEU A 114 7.42 -5.92 0.12
N GLN A 115 6.37 -6.72 0.11
CA GLN A 115 5.05 -6.32 0.59
C GLN A 115 4.75 -6.95 1.95
N ILE A 116 4.32 -6.13 2.90
CA ILE A 116 3.84 -6.60 4.22
C ILE A 116 2.32 -6.41 4.31
N GLY A 117 1.59 -7.47 4.63
CA GLY A 117 0.13 -7.50 4.59
C GLY A 117 -0.36 -7.70 3.16
N ALA A 118 -0.17 -8.89 2.61
CA ALA A 118 -0.58 -9.22 1.25
C ALA A 118 -2.11 -9.30 1.10
N GLY A 119 -2.84 -9.60 2.20
CA GLY A 119 -4.27 -9.87 2.18
C GLY A 119 -4.56 -11.03 1.22
N THR A 120 -5.48 -10.84 0.28
CA THR A 120 -5.75 -11.82 -0.78
C THR A 120 -4.81 -11.71 -1.98
N GLY A 121 -3.86 -10.76 -1.99
CA GLY A 121 -2.80 -10.64 -3.00
C GLY A 121 -3.00 -9.56 -4.08
N TYR A 122 -4.06 -8.74 -4.03
CA TYR A 122 -4.38 -7.82 -5.14
C TYR A 122 -3.25 -6.84 -5.45
N TYR A 123 -2.74 -6.13 -4.45
CA TYR A 123 -1.61 -5.21 -4.66
C TYR A 123 -0.28 -5.95 -4.86
N THR A 124 -0.17 -7.22 -4.45
CA THR A 124 1.00 -8.04 -4.78
C THR A 124 1.10 -8.25 -6.29
N ALA A 125 -0.03 -8.56 -6.94
CA ALA A 125 -0.09 -8.68 -8.39
C ALA A 125 0.19 -7.34 -9.09
N ILE A 126 -0.33 -6.22 -8.57
CA ILE A 126 -0.03 -4.88 -9.10
C ILE A 126 1.48 -4.56 -8.99
N LEU A 127 2.10 -4.85 -7.85
CA LEU A 127 3.54 -4.66 -7.65
C LEU A 127 4.37 -5.54 -8.59
N ALA A 128 3.91 -6.77 -8.86
CA ALA A 128 4.57 -7.67 -9.80
C ALA A 128 4.52 -7.15 -11.25
N GLU A 129 3.40 -6.58 -11.69
CA GLU A 129 3.29 -5.89 -12.98
C GLU A 129 4.24 -4.69 -13.07
N LEU A 130 4.36 -3.89 -12.01
CA LEU A 130 5.24 -2.72 -11.97
C LEU A 130 6.73 -3.08 -11.97
N ALA A 131 7.11 -4.14 -11.23
CA ALA A 131 8.47 -4.64 -11.17
C ALA A 131 8.86 -5.41 -12.45
N GLY A 132 7.87 -5.89 -13.21
CA GLY A 132 8.06 -6.55 -14.49
C GLY A 132 8.71 -7.94 -14.38
N PRO A 133 9.00 -8.59 -15.52
CA PRO A 133 9.43 -9.99 -15.57
C PRO A 133 10.82 -10.24 -14.97
N ASN A 134 11.66 -9.20 -14.90
CA ASN A 134 12.99 -9.25 -14.30
C ASN A 134 13.00 -8.84 -12.82
N GLY A 135 11.85 -8.41 -12.29
CA GLY A 135 11.69 -8.05 -10.89
C GLY A 135 11.32 -9.26 -10.00
N ARG A 136 11.13 -8.97 -8.72
CA ARG A 136 10.73 -9.96 -7.71
C ARG A 136 9.85 -9.30 -6.66
N VAL A 137 8.77 -9.95 -6.25
CA VAL A 137 7.92 -9.49 -5.15
C VAL A 137 7.87 -10.57 -4.07
N TYR A 138 8.37 -10.24 -2.88
CA TYR A 138 8.18 -11.05 -1.68
C TYR A 138 6.94 -10.52 -0.95
N ALA A 139 5.92 -11.35 -0.79
CA ALA A 139 4.68 -10.97 -0.12
C ALA A 139 4.54 -11.70 1.21
N TYR A 140 4.33 -10.96 2.29
CA TYR A 140 4.14 -11.52 3.63
C TYR A 140 2.70 -11.32 4.08
N GLU A 141 2.08 -12.42 4.52
CA GLU A 141 0.74 -12.41 5.13
C GLU A 141 0.77 -13.32 6.36
N ILE A 142 0.29 -12.81 7.50
CA ILE A 142 0.33 -13.53 8.77
C ILE A 142 -0.97 -14.31 9.02
N ASP A 143 -2.07 -13.90 8.40
CA ASP A 143 -3.35 -14.59 8.51
C ASP A 143 -3.39 -15.79 7.56
N GLU A 144 -3.41 -17.00 8.13
CA GLU A 144 -3.37 -18.27 7.38
C GLU A 144 -4.48 -18.37 6.32
N ARG A 145 -5.68 -17.89 6.64
CA ARG A 145 -6.83 -17.92 5.71
C ARG A 145 -6.59 -16.99 4.52
N LEU A 146 -6.12 -15.77 4.78
CA LEU A 146 -5.82 -14.80 3.72
C LEU A 146 -4.61 -15.25 2.88
N ALA A 147 -3.57 -15.79 3.52
CA ALA A 147 -2.41 -16.36 2.84
C ALA A 147 -2.80 -17.52 1.92
N ALA A 148 -3.71 -18.40 2.34
CA ALA A 148 -4.23 -19.47 1.48
C ALA A 148 -4.93 -18.92 0.23
N LEU A 149 -5.77 -17.88 0.37
CA LEU A 149 -6.42 -17.22 -0.76
C LEU A 149 -5.40 -16.52 -1.68
N ALA A 150 -4.42 -15.83 -1.10
CA ALA A 150 -3.36 -15.18 -1.85
C ALA A 150 -2.53 -16.19 -2.65
N ARG A 151 -2.22 -17.35 -2.07
CA ARG A 151 -1.49 -18.42 -2.75
C ARG A 151 -2.21 -18.88 -4.01
N GLU A 152 -3.52 -19.08 -3.93
CA GLU A 152 -4.33 -19.46 -5.08
C GLU A 152 -4.44 -18.35 -6.13
N ASN A 153 -4.61 -17.10 -5.70
CA ASN A 153 -4.72 -15.95 -6.60
C ASN A 153 -3.41 -15.62 -7.32
N LEU A 154 -2.26 -15.87 -6.68
CA LEU A 154 -0.94 -15.48 -7.17
C LEU A 154 -0.19 -16.61 -7.89
N LYS A 155 -0.72 -17.83 -7.93
CA LYS A 155 -0.03 -19.02 -8.47
C LYS A 155 0.51 -18.90 -9.91
N GLY A 156 -0.07 -18.01 -10.71
CA GLY A 156 0.36 -17.76 -12.09
C GLY A 156 1.47 -16.71 -12.25
N ILE A 157 1.87 -16.03 -11.16
CA ILE A 157 2.79 -14.89 -11.22
C ILE A 157 4.18 -15.35 -10.77
N ALA A 158 5.01 -15.75 -11.73
CA ALA A 158 6.33 -16.36 -11.47
C ALA A 158 7.31 -15.45 -10.69
N THR A 159 7.10 -14.13 -10.73
CA THR A 159 7.91 -13.15 -10.01
C THR A 159 7.49 -12.95 -8.55
N VAL A 160 6.43 -13.62 -8.09
CA VAL A 160 5.92 -13.49 -6.72
C VAL A 160 6.33 -14.69 -5.85
N GLU A 161 6.80 -14.41 -4.64
CA GLU A 161 7.00 -15.40 -3.58
C GLU A 161 6.17 -15.01 -2.35
N LEU A 162 5.13 -15.79 -2.04
CA LEU A 162 4.30 -15.59 -0.86
C LEU A 162 4.85 -16.35 0.35
N ARG A 163 4.95 -15.66 1.49
CA ARG A 163 5.38 -16.20 2.77
C ARG A 163 4.28 -16.01 3.81
N GLU A 164 3.73 -17.13 4.28
CA GLU A 164 2.69 -17.17 5.32
C GLU A 164 3.33 -17.07 6.71
N ARG A 165 3.74 -15.85 7.08
CA ARG A 165 4.37 -15.53 8.35
C ARG A 165 4.43 -14.01 8.58
N SER A 166 4.87 -13.64 9.78
CA SER A 166 5.08 -12.24 10.15
C SER A 166 6.03 -11.51 9.21
N GLY A 167 5.64 -10.29 8.83
CA GLY A 167 6.42 -9.35 8.04
C GLY A 167 7.49 -8.55 8.80
N ILE A 168 7.69 -8.85 10.08
CA ILE A 168 8.78 -8.31 10.94
C ILE A 168 9.76 -9.43 11.33
N ALA A 169 9.97 -10.38 10.43
CA ALA A 169 10.91 -11.47 10.65
C ALA A 169 12.37 -10.99 10.54
N SER A 170 13.30 -11.67 11.20
CA SER A 170 14.73 -11.32 11.15
C SER A 170 15.43 -11.69 9.84
N ASP A 171 14.81 -12.53 9.00
CA ASP A 171 15.34 -13.08 7.75
C ASP A 171 14.62 -12.54 6.50
N LEU A 172 14.15 -11.30 6.55
CA LEU A 172 13.62 -10.61 5.37
C LEU A 172 14.72 -10.50 4.29
N PRO A 173 14.37 -10.59 3.00
CA PRO A 173 15.34 -10.43 1.91
C PRO A 173 15.72 -8.96 1.71
N ASP A 174 16.94 -8.69 1.25
CA ASP A 174 17.34 -7.35 0.84
C ASP A 174 16.50 -6.89 -0.36
N VAL A 175 15.96 -5.68 -0.32
CA VAL A 175 14.99 -5.17 -1.30
C VAL A 175 15.19 -3.70 -1.66
N ASP A 176 14.69 -3.29 -2.83
CA ASP A 176 14.71 -1.90 -3.29
C ASP A 176 13.48 -1.12 -2.80
N VAL A 177 12.36 -1.81 -2.58
CA VAL A 177 11.09 -1.22 -2.12
C VAL A 177 10.48 -2.05 -1.02
N ILE A 178 9.97 -1.39 0.01
CA ILE A 178 9.09 -1.99 1.00
C ILE A 178 7.75 -1.26 0.95
N TYR A 179 6.67 -2.00 0.76
CA TYR A 179 5.30 -1.50 0.74
C TYR A 179 4.46 -2.20 1.81
N VAL A 180 3.98 -1.44 2.79
CA VAL A 180 3.29 -2.00 3.95
C VAL A 180 1.80 -1.64 3.90
N CYS A 181 0.94 -2.64 4.05
CA CYS A 181 -0.51 -2.52 4.07
C CYS A 181 -1.10 -2.78 5.47
N ALA A 182 -0.37 -2.42 6.51
CA ALA A 182 -0.79 -2.49 7.90
C ALA A 182 -0.14 -1.33 8.68
N GLY A 183 -0.92 -0.66 9.54
CA GLY A 183 -0.44 0.47 10.32
C GLY A 183 0.60 0.06 11.35
N ALA A 184 1.65 0.83 11.52
CA ALA A 184 2.66 0.62 12.55
C ALA A 184 2.81 1.88 13.39
N ALA A 185 3.07 1.73 14.69
CA ALA A 185 3.38 2.85 15.59
C ALA A 185 4.84 3.31 15.46
N GLN A 186 5.67 2.54 14.76
CA GLN A 186 7.08 2.84 14.50
C GLN A 186 7.59 2.12 13.24
N PRO A 187 8.67 2.59 12.60
CA PRO A 187 9.37 1.81 11.59
C PRO A 187 9.95 0.53 12.22
N ALA A 188 9.77 -0.62 11.58
CA ALA A 188 10.40 -1.85 12.04
C ALA A 188 11.92 -1.82 11.76
N THR A 189 12.73 -2.26 12.72
CA THR A 189 14.19 -2.35 12.56
C THR A 189 14.54 -3.29 11.41
N GLU A 190 13.79 -4.38 11.26
CA GLU A 190 13.93 -5.39 10.22
C GLU A 190 13.72 -4.77 8.83
N TRP A 191 12.72 -3.91 8.66
CA TRP A 191 12.47 -3.20 7.39
C TRP A 191 13.62 -2.27 7.05
N LEU A 192 14.10 -1.50 8.03
CA LEU A 192 15.22 -0.57 7.82
C LEU A 192 16.54 -1.29 7.54
N ALA A 193 16.74 -2.50 8.07
CA ALA A 193 17.96 -3.28 7.88
C ALA A 193 18.11 -3.79 6.42
N VAL A 194 17.02 -4.30 5.85
CA VAL A 194 17.01 -4.97 4.53
C VAL A 194 16.76 -4.03 3.35
N LEU A 195 16.32 -2.80 3.62
CA LEU A 195 16.13 -1.80 2.56
C LEU A 195 17.49 -1.43 1.97
N ARG A 196 17.74 -1.61 0.67
CA ARG A 196 19.03 -1.26 0.04
C ARG A 196 19.26 0.26 0.00
N PRO A 197 20.52 0.75 -0.12
CA PRO A 197 20.78 2.16 -0.40
C PRO A 197 19.98 2.66 -1.61
N GLY A 198 19.40 3.85 -1.50
CA GLY A 198 18.44 4.39 -2.48
C GLY A 198 17.05 3.76 -2.43
N GLY A 199 16.87 2.69 -1.65
CA GLY A 199 15.60 1.98 -1.50
C GLY A 199 14.55 2.81 -0.75
N ARG A 200 13.28 2.52 -0.99
CA ARG A 200 12.13 3.27 -0.46
C ARG A 200 11.23 2.39 0.39
N LEU A 201 10.94 2.84 1.60
CA LEU A 201 9.94 2.25 2.49
C LEU A 201 8.72 3.16 2.51
N VAL A 202 7.56 2.61 2.18
CA VAL A 202 6.26 3.31 2.25
C VAL A 202 5.34 2.50 3.16
N PHE A 203 4.98 3.08 4.30
CA PHE A 203 4.14 2.41 5.30
C PHE A 203 3.23 3.38 6.04
N PRO A 204 2.09 2.92 6.59
CA PRO A 204 1.23 3.76 7.40
C PRO A 204 1.85 3.87 8.80
N LEU A 205 2.40 5.04 9.13
CA LEU A 205 2.76 5.38 10.50
C LEU A 205 1.48 5.87 11.20
N ALA A 206 0.81 4.94 11.86
CA ALA A 206 -0.51 5.12 12.42
C ALA A 206 -0.71 4.23 13.65
N PRO A 207 -1.34 4.76 14.72
CA PRO A 207 -1.92 3.91 15.75
C PRO A 207 -3.03 3.04 15.14
N GLU A 208 -3.21 1.84 15.67
CA GLU A 208 -4.28 0.93 15.24
C GLU A 208 -5.65 1.60 15.29
N GLY A 209 -6.40 1.49 14.18
CA GLY A 209 -7.75 2.03 14.07
C GLY A 209 -7.84 3.56 14.07
N MET A 210 -6.73 4.30 14.13
CA MET A 210 -6.71 5.76 14.10
C MET A 210 -6.15 6.29 12.78
N LEU A 211 -6.53 7.53 12.45
CA LEU A 211 -5.99 8.23 11.30
C LEU A 211 -4.54 8.67 11.59
N GLY A 212 -3.59 8.06 10.88
CA GLY A 212 -2.18 8.42 10.85
C GLY A 212 -1.78 8.96 9.47
N GLY A 213 -0.56 8.67 9.04
CA GLY A 213 -0.04 9.12 7.75
C GLY A 213 0.73 8.03 7.02
N MET A 214 0.60 7.99 5.70
CA MET A 214 1.44 7.13 4.86
C MET A 214 2.82 7.76 4.71
N LEU A 215 3.79 7.26 5.48
CA LEU A 215 5.15 7.76 5.53
C LEU A 215 5.99 7.08 4.44
N MET A 216 6.66 7.89 3.61
CA MET A 216 7.70 7.46 2.70
C MET A 216 9.06 7.83 3.28
N ILE A 217 10.00 6.89 3.29
CA ILE A 217 11.38 7.11 3.69
C ILE A 217 12.30 6.50 2.63
N THR A 218 13.40 7.18 2.32
CA THR A 218 14.45 6.68 1.42
C THR A 218 15.72 6.39 2.21
N ARG A 219 16.31 5.20 2.05
CA ARG A 219 17.63 4.91 2.64
C ARG A 219 18.71 5.71 1.90
N PRO A 220 19.51 6.54 2.60
CA PRO A 220 20.61 7.26 1.96
C PRO A 220 21.75 6.30 1.63
N GLU A 221 22.62 6.71 0.69
CA GLU A 221 23.89 6.02 0.44
C GLU A 221 24.80 6.03 1.66
N GLN A 222 24.80 7.16 2.39
CA GLN A 222 25.62 7.38 3.58
C GLN A 222 24.87 8.29 4.57
N GLY A 223 25.21 8.15 5.86
CA GLY A 223 24.67 8.99 6.92
C GLY A 223 23.45 8.41 7.63
N VAL A 224 23.06 9.09 8.70
CA VAL A 224 22.02 8.65 9.65
C VAL A 224 20.67 9.35 9.46
N ALA A 225 20.64 10.41 8.63
CA ALA A 225 19.42 11.14 8.27
C ALA A 225 18.88 10.61 6.93
N TRP A 226 17.67 10.07 6.96
CA TRP A 226 17.01 9.45 5.81
C TRP A 226 15.93 10.40 5.31
N PRO A 227 15.92 10.80 4.02
CA PRO A 227 14.84 11.61 3.49
C PRO A 227 13.48 10.97 3.78
N ALA A 228 12.55 11.75 4.34
CA ALA A 228 11.23 11.26 4.72
C ALA A 228 10.17 12.31 4.44
N LYS A 229 8.98 11.86 4.03
CA LYS A 229 7.80 12.71 3.91
C LYS A 229 6.54 11.87 4.06
N PHE A 230 5.50 12.47 4.60
CA PHE A 230 4.17 11.87 4.50
C PHE A 230 3.58 12.15 3.12
N LEU A 231 2.99 11.12 2.51
CA LEU A 231 2.29 11.22 1.24
C LEU A 231 0.86 11.72 1.47
N SER A 232 0.16 11.13 2.43
CA SER A 232 -1.21 11.50 2.79
C SER A 232 -1.54 11.06 4.21
N ARG A 233 -2.71 11.47 4.70
CA ARG A 233 -3.35 10.80 5.83
C ARG A 233 -3.78 9.38 5.43
N ALA A 234 -3.75 8.45 6.38
CA ALA A 234 -4.07 7.04 6.13
C ALA A 234 -4.57 6.35 7.41
N GLN A 235 -5.48 5.39 7.27
CA GLN A 235 -5.97 4.54 8.35
C GLN A 235 -5.92 3.09 7.88
N PHE A 236 -5.33 2.23 8.70
CA PHE A 236 -5.15 0.81 8.41
C PHE A 236 -5.42 0.00 9.68
N ILE A 237 -5.66 -1.31 9.48
CA ILE A 237 -5.57 -2.29 10.58
C ILE A 237 -4.16 -2.28 11.18
N GLY A 238 -4.03 -2.66 12.44
CA GLY A 238 -2.73 -2.71 13.12
C GLY A 238 -1.81 -3.80 12.56
N CYS A 239 -0.54 -3.46 12.35
CA CYS A 239 0.52 -4.42 12.08
C CYS A 239 0.87 -5.15 13.38
N ALA A 240 0.62 -6.46 13.40
CA ALA A 240 0.89 -7.32 14.55
C ALA A 240 2.38 -7.23 14.96
N GLY A 241 2.63 -6.90 16.22
CA GLY A 241 3.98 -6.73 16.77
C GLY A 241 4.59 -5.34 16.60
N LEU A 242 3.93 -4.40 15.92
CA LEU A 242 4.39 -3.00 15.78
C LEU A 242 3.40 -1.96 16.30
N GLN A 243 2.42 -2.39 17.11
CA GLN A 243 1.50 -1.50 17.79
C GLN A 243 1.99 -1.18 19.20
N ASP A 244 1.89 0.10 19.57
CA ASP A 244 2.20 0.60 20.91
C ASP A 244 1.19 1.70 21.25
N ALA A 245 0.45 1.51 22.35
CA ALA A 245 -0.66 2.40 22.73
C ALA A 245 -0.19 3.81 23.11
N ASP A 246 0.97 3.94 23.75
CA ASP A 246 1.47 5.21 24.23
C ASP A 246 2.19 5.99 23.12
N ALA A 247 2.98 5.30 22.29
CA ALA A 247 3.45 5.86 21.02
C ALA A 247 2.27 6.29 20.13
N GLY A 248 1.20 5.49 20.10
CA GLY A 248 -0.01 5.80 19.37
C GLY A 248 -0.67 7.12 19.81
N LYS A 249 -0.85 7.34 21.12
CA LYS A 249 -1.38 8.61 21.66
C LYS A 249 -0.48 9.80 21.30
N ARG A 250 0.84 9.65 21.41
CA ARG A 250 1.80 10.71 21.08
C ARG A 250 1.80 11.01 19.58
N LEU A 251 1.68 10.00 18.72
CA LEU A 251 1.54 10.18 17.27
C LEU A 251 0.27 10.95 16.93
N ALA A 252 -0.86 10.60 17.53
CA ALA A 252 -2.11 11.32 17.32
C ALA A 252 -1.99 12.81 17.70
N GLN A 253 -1.31 13.12 18.82
CA GLN A 253 -1.01 14.50 19.22
C GLN A 253 -0.06 15.23 18.25
N ALA A 254 0.92 14.52 17.69
CA ALA A 254 1.85 15.08 16.70
C ALA A 254 1.10 15.44 15.41
N PHE A 255 0.27 14.53 14.89
CA PHE A 255 -0.53 14.78 13.70
C PHE A 255 -1.52 15.94 13.85
N ALA A 256 -2.05 16.18 15.06
CA ALA A 256 -2.91 17.33 15.35
C ALA A 256 -2.20 18.69 15.18
N LYS A 257 -0.86 18.72 15.15
CA LYS A 257 -0.04 19.93 14.97
C LYS A 257 0.40 20.16 13.52
N GLY A 258 -0.04 19.32 12.57
CA GLY A 258 0.43 19.30 11.19
C GLY A 258 1.55 18.26 10.98
N TRP A 259 1.72 17.80 9.74
CA TRP A 259 2.62 16.69 9.37
C TRP A 259 3.44 16.97 8.11
N GLU A 260 3.06 17.99 7.34
CA GLU A 260 3.57 18.36 6.03
C GLU A 260 5.02 18.84 6.08
N SER A 261 5.49 19.28 7.24
CA SER A 261 6.84 19.78 7.47
C SER A 261 7.88 18.69 7.70
N VAL A 262 7.48 17.42 7.85
CA VAL A 262 8.41 16.30 8.05
C VAL A 262 9.27 16.11 6.79
N GLN A 263 10.59 16.11 6.97
CA GLN A 263 11.58 16.04 5.88
C GLN A 263 12.61 14.90 6.05
N SER A 264 12.82 14.39 7.26
CA SER A 264 13.73 13.26 7.48
C SER A 264 13.39 12.37 8.66
N LEU A 265 13.78 11.10 8.57
CA LEU A 265 13.89 10.17 9.68
C LEU A 265 15.34 10.17 10.16
N ARG A 266 15.55 10.30 11.47
CA ARG A 266 16.86 10.23 12.12
C ARG A 266 16.94 9.01 13.02
N ARG A 267 18.14 8.46 13.16
CA ARG A 267 18.41 7.24 13.93
C ARG A 267 19.64 7.44 14.81
N GLY A 268 19.58 6.96 16.05
CA GLY A 268 20.73 6.91 16.96
C GLY A 268 21.13 8.22 17.64
N ASP A 269 20.70 9.38 17.14
CA ASP A 269 20.98 10.69 17.73
C ASP A 269 19.85 11.19 18.64
N VAL A 270 20.19 12.04 19.61
CA VAL A 270 19.23 12.72 20.49
C VAL A 270 18.38 13.70 19.67
N PRO A 271 17.05 13.72 19.82
CA PRO A 271 16.20 14.70 19.15
C PRO A 271 16.57 16.14 19.49
N ASP A 272 16.61 17.00 18.48
CA ASP A 272 16.89 18.44 18.59
C ASP A 272 15.60 19.29 18.40
N GLU A 273 15.74 20.60 18.25
CA GLU A 273 14.62 21.53 18.06
C GLU A 273 13.80 21.28 16.78
N THR A 274 14.35 20.53 15.82
CA THR A 274 13.67 20.15 14.58
C THR A 274 12.79 18.91 14.74
N CYS A 275 12.77 18.30 15.93
CA CYS A 275 12.00 17.09 16.19
C CYS A 275 10.49 17.33 16.06
N TRP A 276 9.89 16.61 15.11
CA TRP A 276 8.44 16.51 14.93
C TRP A 276 7.84 15.42 15.83
N PHE A 277 8.47 14.24 15.86
CA PHE A 277 8.06 13.11 16.71
C PHE A 277 9.28 12.26 17.06
N ALA A 278 9.40 11.85 18.32
CA ALA A 278 10.44 10.93 18.78
C ALA A 278 9.86 9.58 19.22
N GLY A 279 10.39 8.49 18.68
CA GLY A 279 10.19 7.13 19.16
C GLY A 279 11.41 6.62 19.93
N ASP A 280 11.50 5.31 20.10
CA ASP A 280 12.65 4.67 20.75
C ASP A 280 13.79 4.47 19.74
N GLY A 281 14.87 5.23 19.89
CA GLY A 281 16.04 5.16 18.99
C GLY A 281 15.85 5.77 17.60
N TRP A 282 14.70 6.38 17.31
CA TRP A 282 14.39 7.06 16.05
C TRP A 282 13.54 8.31 16.28
N TRP A 283 13.60 9.27 15.35
CA TRP A 283 12.72 10.43 15.37
C TRP A 283 12.53 11.03 13.98
N LEU A 284 11.40 11.71 13.76
CA LEU A 284 11.12 12.47 12.54
C LEU A 284 11.46 13.94 12.76
N SER A 285 12.13 14.52 11.79
CA SER A 285 12.65 15.88 11.81
C SER A 285 11.98 16.73 10.72
N THR A 286 11.77 18.00 11.02
CA THR A 286 11.37 19.01 10.05
C THR A 286 12.54 19.54 9.22
N ALA A 287 13.78 19.19 9.57
CA ALA A 287 14.96 19.52 8.80
C ALA A 287 15.31 18.41 7.79
N PRO A 288 15.88 18.78 6.62
CA PRO A 288 16.21 17.82 5.57
C PRO A 288 17.38 16.92 5.98
N ALA A 289 17.44 15.73 5.38
CA ALA A 289 18.68 14.96 5.30
C ALA A 289 19.65 15.71 4.36
N SER A 290 20.91 15.92 4.77
CA SER A 290 21.90 16.64 3.95
C SER A 290 22.06 15.98 2.56
N ALA A 291 21.88 16.75 1.48
CA ALA A 291 21.43 16.29 0.15
C ALA A 291 22.55 15.87 -0.84
N PRO A 292 22.21 15.31 -2.03
CA PRO A 292 21.69 16.14 -3.13
C PRO A 292 20.27 15.79 -3.58
N ALA A 293 19.55 16.84 -3.99
CA ALA A 293 18.12 16.89 -4.18
C ALA A 293 17.63 16.16 -5.44
N VAL A 294 16.55 15.40 -5.31
CA VAL A 294 15.53 15.29 -6.37
C VAL A 294 14.23 15.83 -5.79
N SER A 295 13.91 17.07 -6.13
CA SER A 295 12.66 17.71 -5.76
C SER A 295 11.52 17.15 -6.60
N ILE A 296 10.60 16.41 -5.97
CA ILE A 296 9.27 16.15 -6.54
C ILE A 296 8.31 17.09 -5.81
N PRO A 297 7.51 17.92 -6.52
CA PRO A 297 6.64 18.90 -5.88
C PRO A 297 5.62 18.23 -4.95
N ALA A 298 5.39 18.83 -3.79
CA ALA A 298 4.28 18.49 -2.91
C ALA A 298 3.09 19.39 -3.25
N HIS A 299 2.12 18.92 -4.03
CA HIS A 299 0.81 19.57 -4.15
C HIS A 299 -0.32 18.59 -4.51
N GLY A 300 -1.31 18.51 -3.63
CA GLY A 300 -2.61 17.91 -3.90
C GLY A 300 -3.25 17.33 -2.66
N ASP A 301 -3.87 18.19 -1.87
CA ASP A 301 -4.92 17.81 -0.93
C ASP A 301 -5.99 17.00 -1.70
N ILE A 302 -6.14 15.72 -1.37
CA ILE A 302 -7.19 14.83 -1.95
C ILE A 302 -8.44 14.85 -1.05
N THR A 303 -8.57 15.85 -0.16
CA THR A 303 -9.82 16.11 0.55
C THR A 303 -10.52 17.34 -0.01
N GLN A 304 -11.13 17.18 -1.19
CA GLN A 304 -12.32 17.95 -1.54
C GLN A 304 -13.41 16.99 -2.03
N ALA A 305 -14.54 17.07 -1.32
CA ALA A 305 -15.86 16.70 -1.82
C ALA A 305 -16.28 17.65 -2.94
#